data_AF-A0A091BW62-F1
#
_entry.id   AF-A0A091BW62-F1
#
_cell.length_a   1.000
_cell.length_b   1.000
_cell.length_c   1.000
_cell.angle_alpha   90.00
_cell.angle_beta   90.00
_cell.angle_gamma   90.00
#
_symmetry.space_group_name_H-M   'P 1'
#
loop_
_entity.id
_entity.type
_entity.pdbx_description
1 polymer ?
#
loop_
_entity_poly.entity_id
_entity_poly.type
_entity_poly.pdbx_seq_one_letter_code
_entity_poly.pdbx_strand_id
1 'polypeptide(L)'
;MSQETQTRNYQALICHTTIVFTRYILLSWQQRCANDERTLGGLFYELADQIKELDWSVALLELMDILQAVSEKASHKLQDFIESQLQLWIDTLPNYIKAYLPNLVCET
;
A
#
# COMPACT_ATOMS: atom_id res chain seq x y z
N MET A 1 -53.00 30.92 17.85
CA MET A 1 -52.38 32.14 17.29
C MET A 1 -50.90 32.23 17.63
N SER A 2 -50.47 32.29 18.91
CA SER A 2 -49.05 32.46 19.27
C SER A 2 -48.14 31.29 18.89
N GLN A 3 -48.61 30.04 19.07
CA GLN A 3 -47.82 28.83 18.80
C GLN A 3 -47.51 28.63 17.31
N GLU A 4 -48.43 29.02 16.43
CA GLU A 4 -48.24 28.98 14.98
C GLU A 4 -47.19 29.99 14.52
N THR A 5 -47.24 31.22 15.07
CA THR A 5 -46.22 32.26 14.81
C THR A 5 -44.82 31.82 15.26
N GLN A 6 -44.71 31.17 16.43
CA GLN A 6 -43.45 30.62 16.91
C GLN A 6 -42.94 29.48 16.01
N THR A 7 -43.81 28.55 15.61
CA THR A 7 -43.46 27.44 14.69
C THR A 7 -42.94 27.96 13.35
N ARG A 8 -43.61 28.96 12.76
CA ARG A 8 -43.16 29.59 11.51
C ARG A 8 -41.80 30.28 11.65
N ASN A 9 -41.51 30.88 12.82
CA ASN A 9 -40.23 31.50 13.10
C ASN A 9 -39.09 30.47 13.20
N TYR A 10 -39.34 29.31 13.84
CA TYR A 10 -38.37 28.21 13.88
C TYR A 10 -38.07 27.64 12.49
N GLN A 11 -39.10 27.44 11.66
CA GLN A 11 -38.90 26.99 10.28
C GLN A 11 -38.07 27.99 9.46
N ALA A 12 -38.33 29.29 9.62
CA ALA A 12 -37.53 30.33 8.96
C ALA A 12 -36.06 30.29 9.39
N LEU A 13 -35.79 30.10 10.69
CA LEU A 13 -34.43 29.98 11.23
C LEU A 13 -33.72 28.72 10.70
N ILE A 14 -34.40 27.57 10.66
CA ILE A 14 -33.87 26.31 10.12
C ILE A 14 -33.54 26.45 8.63
N CYS A 15 -34.43 27.06 7.85
CA CYS A 15 -34.18 27.33 6.43
C CYS A 15 -32.94 28.24 6.25
N HIS A 16 -32.85 29.31 7.04
CA HIS A 16 -31.72 30.24 6.96
C HIS A 16 -30.39 29.56 7.29
N THR A 17 -30.30 28.82 8.39
CA THR A 17 -29.07 28.10 8.76
C THR A 17 -28.72 27.02 7.74
N THR A 18 -29.71 26.31 7.20
CA THR A 18 -29.51 25.30 6.14
C THR A 18 -28.88 25.92 4.90
N ILE A 19 -29.38 27.08 4.43
CA ILE A 19 -28.83 27.78 3.27
C ILE A 19 -27.38 28.20 3.53
N VAL A 20 -27.10 28.77 4.71
CA VAL A 20 -25.74 29.20 5.09
C VAL A 20 -24.77 28.02 5.14
N PHE A 21 -25.14 26.92 5.81
CA PHE A 21 -24.28 25.74 5.91
C PHE A 21 -24.07 25.07 4.55
N THR A 22 -25.12 24.96 3.73
CA THR A 22 -25.00 24.38 2.38
C THR A 22 -24.01 25.17 1.53
N ARG A 23 -24.10 26.50 1.56
CA ARG A 23 -23.16 27.38 0.84
C ARG A 23 -21.74 27.22 1.35
N TYR A 24 -21.55 27.18 2.67
CA TYR A 24 -20.23 26.96 3.27
C TYR A 24 -19.62 25.62 2.82
N ILE A 25 -20.38 24.53 2.93
CA ILE A 25 -19.94 23.19 2.50
C ILE A 25 -19.52 23.19 1.03
N LEU A 26 -20.33 23.80 0.15
CA LEU A 26 -20.03 23.87 -1.28
C LEU A 26 -18.76 24.67 -1.56
N LEU A 27 -18.59 25.83 -0.92
CA LEU A 27 -17.40 26.67 -1.11
C LEU A 27 -16.14 25.99 -0.54
N SER A 28 -16.23 25.37 0.64
CA SER A 28 -15.13 24.60 1.22
C SER A 28 -14.78 23.35 0.40
N TRP A 29 -15.75 22.75 -0.28
CA TRP A 29 -15.51 21.68 -1.25
C TRP A 29 -14.76 22.22 -2.48
N GLN A 30 -15.26 23.27 -3.11
CA GLN A 30 -14.62 23.90 -4.27
C GLN A 30 -13.21 24.37 -3.96
N GLN A 31 -13.00 24.98 -2.79
CA GLN A 31 -11.69 25.41 -2.31
C GLN A 31 -10.71 24.24 -2.16
N ARG A 32 -11.16 23.10 -1.63
CA ARG A 32 -10.33 21.88 -1.55
C ARG A 32 -10.03 21.33 -2.93
N CYS A 33 -11.01 21.26 -3.83
CA CYS A 33 -10.76 20.82 -5.20
C CYS A 33 -9.79 21.72 -5.97
N ALA A 34 -9.78 23.03 -5.68
CA ALA A 34 -8.94 24.00 -6.37
C ALA A 34 -7.54 24.16 -5.75
N ASN A 35 -7.41 24.05 -4.43
CA ASN A 35 -6.17 24.36 -3.70
C ASN A 35 -5.58 23.17 -2.92
N ASP A 36 -6.30 22.06 -2.74
CA ASP A 36 -5.75 20.85 -2.14
C ASP A 36 -5.36 19.90 -3.29
N GLU A 37 -4.13 20.06 -3.76
CA GLU A 37 -3.50 19.19 -4.76
C GLU A 37 -3.23 17.81 -4.14
N ARG A 38 -4.29 17.07 -3.75
CA ARG A 38 -4.22 15.75 -3.10
C ARG A 38 -2.98 15.61 -2.19
N THR A 39 -2.65 16.58 -1.36
CA THR A 39 -1.26 16.76 -0.92
C THR A 39 -0.68 15.55 -0.20
N LEU A 40 -1.50 14.83 0.58
CA LEU A 40 -1.11 13.56 1.19
C LEU A 40 -1.37 12.36 0.27
N GLY A 41 -2.56 12.23 -0.33
CA GLY A 41 -2.91 11.07 -1.15
C GLY A 41 -2.09 10.94 -2.43
N GLY A 42 -1.79 12.07 -3.07
CA GLY A 42 -0.88 12.21 -4.21
C GLY A 42 0.57 11.97 -3.79
N LEU A 43 1.01 12.53 -2.64
CA LEU A 43 2.34 12.20 -2.10
C LEU A 43 2.49 10.70 -1.84
N PHE A 44 1.51 10.04 -1.22
CA PHE A 44 1.54 8.59 -1.02
C PHE A 44 1.49 7.81 -2.34
N TYR A 45 0.77 8.31 -3.35
CA TYR A 45 0.71 7.70 -4.67
C TYR A 45 2.07 7.80 -5.40
N GLU A 46 2.68 8.98 -5.43
CA GLU A 46 4.00 9.22 -6.00
C GLU A 46 5.10 8.45 -5.25
N LEU A 47 5.04 8.44 -3.90
CA LEU A 47 5.97 7.65 -3.08
C LEU A 47 5.75 6.15 -3.28
N ALA A 48 4.51 5.67 -3.44
CA ALA A 48 4.23 4.26 -3.70
C ALA A 48 4.73 3.82 -5.07
N ASP A 49 4.66 4.70 -6.08
CA ASP A 49 5.22 4.43 -7.41
C ASP A 49 6.75 4.39 -7.37
N GLN A 50 7.39 5.26 -6.57
CA GLN A 50 8.84 5.22 -6.33
C GLN A 50 9.29 3.99 -5.51
N ILE A 51 8.50 3.54 -4.52
CA ILE A 51 8.77 2.31 -3.76
C ILE A 51 8.71 1.07 -4.65
N LYS A 52 8.05 1.16 -5.81
CA LYS A 52 7.95 0.10 -6.81
C LYS A 52 9.27 -0.18 -7.55
N GLU A 53 10.27 0.72 -7.47
CA GLU A 53 11.54 0.57 -8.20
C GLU A 53 12.52 -0.42 -7.57
N LEU A 54 12.43 -0.71 -6.26
CA LEU A 54 13.05 -1.94 -5.76
C LEU A 54 12.03 -3.05 -5.98
N ASP A 55 12.01 -3.58 -7.20
CA ASP A 55 11.26 -4.79 -7.51
C ASP A 55 11.84 -5.89 -6.62
N TRP A 56 11.26 -6.03 -5.42
CA TRP A 56 11.73 -6.92 -4.38
C TRP A 56 11.83 -8.35 -4.89
N SER A 57 11.07 -8.69 -5.94
CA SER A 57 11.18 -9.97 -6.65
C SER A 57 12.52 -10.09 -7.38
N VAL A 58 12.98 -9.04 -8.04
CA VAL A 58 14.32 -8.96 -8.67
C VAL A 58 15.40 -9.03 -7.60
N ALA A 59 15.28 -8.28 -6.50
CA ALA A 59 16.25 -8.33 -5.40
C ALA A 59 16.30 -9.73 -4.74
N LEU A 60 15.16 -10.41 -4.64
CA LEU A 60 15.06 -11.77 -4.14
C LEU A 60 15.74 -12.77 -5.08
N LEU A 61 15.57 -12.61 -6.39
CA LEU A 61 16.25 -13.42 -7.40
C LEU A 61 17.77 -13.22 -7.35
N GLU A 62 18.24 -11.97 -7.32
CA GLU A 62 19.67 -11.66 -7.20
C GLU A 62 20.28 -12.25 -5.92
N LEU A 63 19.55 -12.23 -4.81
CA LEU A 63 19.99 -12.87 -3.58
C LEU A 63 20.16 -14.39 -3.75
N MET A 64 19.24 -15.05 -4.46
CA MET A 64 19.35 -16.50 -4.75
C MET A 64 20.57 -16.80 -5.61
N ASP A 65 20.82 -16.00 -6.65
CA ASP A 65 22.00 -16.16 -7.51
C ASP A 65 23.31 -15.99 -6.73
N ILE A 66 23.38 -15.01 -5.83
CA ILE A 66 24.54 -14.82 -4.96
C ILE A 66 24.75 -16.03 -4.04
N LEU A 67 23.67 -16.54 -3.44
CA LEU A 67 23.75 -17.70 -2.56
C LEU A 67 24.22 -18.96 -3.31
N GLN A 68 23.74 -19.16 -4.53
CA GLN A 68 24.20 -20.25 -5.39
C GLN A 68 25.68 -20.09 -5.75
N ALA A 69 26.11 -18.90 -6.17
CA ALA A 69 27.50 -18.63 -6.51
C ALA A 69 28.47 -18.78 -5.31
N VAL A 70 27.99 -18.51 -4.09
CA VAL A 70 28.74 -18.77 -2.86
C VAL A 70 28.78 -20.28 -2.55
N SER A 71 27.66 -20.99 -2.75
CA SER A 71 27.57 -22.44 -2.55
C SER A 71 28.53 -23.21 -3.46
N GLU A 72 28.62 -22.83 -4.73
CA GLU A 72 29.54 -23.46 -5.71
C GLU A 72 31.03 -23.31 -5.36
N LYS A 73 31.38 -22.28 -4.59
CA LYS A 73 32.76 -22.04 -4.11
C LYS A 73 33.04 -22.69 -2.76
N ALA A 74 32.01 -23.22 -2.10
CA ALA A 74 32.10 -23.85 -0.80
C ALA A 74 32.61 -25.31 -0.92
N SER A 75 33.09 -25.87 0.19
CA SER A 75 33.33 -27.31 0.27
C SER A 75 32.01 -28.08 0.13
N HIS A 76 32.01 -29.27 -0.46
CA HIS A 76 30.81 -30.10 -0.65
C HIS A 76 29.91 -30.21 0.59
N LYS A 77 30.51 -30.45 1.78
CA LYS A 77 29.75 -30.53 3.05
C LYS A 77 29.01 -29.23 3.40
N LEU A 78 29.60 -28.09 3.06
CA LEU A 78 29.01 -26.77 3.29
C LEU A 78 27.96 -26.45 2.21
N GLN A 79 28.17 -26.89 0.97
CA GLN A 79 27.15 -26.83 -0.08
C GLN A 79 25.89 -27.61 0.31
N ASP A 80 26.03 -28.88 0.73
CA ASP A 80 24.91 -29.72 1.19
C ASP A 80 24.14 -29.04 2.35
N PHE A 81 24.89 -28.41 3.25
CA PHE A 81 24.31 -27.66 4.36
C PHE A 81 23.52 -26.43 3.87
N ILE A 82 24.11 -25.61 2.99
CA ILE A 82 23.46 -24.41 2.42
C ILE A 82 22.17 -24.79 1.69
N GLU A 83 22.22 -25.83 0.85
CA GLU A 83 21.04 -26.33 0.13
C GLU A 83 19.93 -26.79 1.10
N SER A 84 20.28 -27.54 2.15
CA SER A 84 19.31 -27.98 3.15
C SER A 84 18.63 -26.82 3.90
N GLN A 85 19.39 -25.76 4.22
CA GLN A 85 18.87 -24.59 4.91
C GLN A 85 18.01 -23.74 3.97
N LEU A 86 18.39 -23.61 2.71
CA LEU A 86 17.61 -22.90 1.69
C LEU A 86 16.26 -23.59 1.46
N GLN A 87 16.23 -24.92 1.32
CA GLN A 87 14.97 -25.65 1.18
C GLN A 87 14.05 -25.44 2.38
N LEU A 88 14.57 -25.57 3.61
CA LEU A 88 13.79 -25.33 4.81
C LEU A 88 13.25 -23.88 4.85
N TRP A 89 14.09 -22.90 4.52
CA TRP A 89 13.68 -21.51 4.48
C TRP A 89 12.57 -21.28 3.44
N ILE A 90 12.73 -21.79 2.22
CA ILE A 90 11.71 -21.70 1.17
C ILE A 90 10.40 -22.32 1.62
N ASP A 91 10.43 -23.49 2.26
CA ASP A 91 9.23 -24.16 2.76
C ASP A 91 8.46 -23.33 3.79
N THR A 92 9.15 -22.52 4.59
CA THR A 92 8.53 -21.60 5.56
C THR A 92 7.93 -20.34 4.93
N LEU A 93 8.24 -20.02 3.67
CA LEU A 93 7.74 -18.82 3.01
C LEU A 93 6.26 -18.91 2.66
N PRO A 94 5.51 -17.79 2.73
CA PRO A 94 4.16 -17.70 2.20
C PRO A 94 4.08 -18.03 0.70
N ASN A 95 2.96 -18.62 0.26
CA ASN A 95 2.74 -19.04 -1.14
C ASN A 95 2.91 -17.89 -2.14
N TYR A 96 2.53 -16.67 -1.77
CA TYR A 96 2.69 -15.51 -2.65
C TYR A 96 4.15 -15.14 -2.88
N ILE A 97 5.08 -15.48 -1.98
CA ILE A 97 6.52 -15.26 -2.16
C ILE A 97 7.14 -16.40 -2.96
N LYS A 98 6.73 -17.66 -2.66
CA LYS A 98 7.18 -18.85 -3.39
C LYS A 98 6.95 -18.75 -4.90
N ALA A 99 5.87 -18.07 -5.32
CA ALA A 99 5.57 -17.83 -6.73
C ALA A 99 6.65 -17.04 -7.50
N TYR A 100 7.52 -16.31 -6.79
CA TYR A 100 8.61 -15.52 -7.37
C TYR A 100 9.96 -16.24 -7.35
N LEU A 101 10.07 -17.38 -6.67
CA LEU A 101 11.31 -18.15 -6.61
C LEU A 101 11.35 -19.12 -7.80
N PRO A 102 12.48 -19.22 -8.52
CA PRO A 102 12.66 -20.26 -9.53
C PRO A 102 12.61 -21.62 -8.82
N ASN A 103 12.24 -22.67 -9.57
CA ASN A 103 12.37 -24.04 -9.08
C ASN A 103 13.87 -24.30 -8.81
N LEU A 104 14.31 -24.04 -7.59
CA LEU A 104 15.66 -24.33 -7.07
C LEU A 104 15.91 -25.85 -6.93
N VAL A 105 14.96 -26.65 -7.39
CA VAL A 105 15.12 -28.09 -7.56
C VAL A 105 16.05 -28.26 -8.76
N CYS A 106 17.36 -28.39 -8.49
CA CYS A 106 18.23 -29.14 -9.37
C CYS A 106 17.58 -30.51 -9.55
N GLU A 107 16.97 -30.73 -10.72
CA GLU A 107 16.52 -32.05 -11.13
C GLU A 107 17.73 -32.98 -11.05
N THR A 108 17.53 -34.09 -10.33
CA THR A 108 18.51 -35.16 -10.13
C THR A 108 18.46 -36.16 -11.28
#